data_AF-A0A7V6SRW1-F1
#
_entry.id   AF-A0A7V6SRW1-F1
#
_cell.length_a   1.000
_cell.length_b   1.000
_cell.length_c   1.000
_cell.angle_alpha   90.00
_cell.angle_beta   90.00
_cell.angle_gamma   90.00
#
_symmetry.space_group_name_H-M   'P 1'
#
loop_
_entity.id
_entity.type
_entity.pdbx_description
1 polymer ?
#
loop_
_entity_poly.entity_id
_entity_poly.type
_entity_poly.pdbx_seq_one_letter_code
_entity_poly.pdbx_strand_id
1 'polypeptide(L)'
;MSLQSGYSCVTLTIINGHLQIKTRKGIGLTLLTSAQRGPLKTVGREQMGTERQKREDAFAPIFISGDEQIPHDVPFHKREVYRYLMAREGADETTDRLVKECMQEIRRIARYQYVYRQAKIASTDSSIFFEGVTFELPGKDIHKHLAHCDYAVVMAVTLGIKVEQVIRYYSRSDLTRGVLLDACATALVEALCDDVQEKVRQLAEEAGYFITPRWSPGYGDLPLTVQAPLLDYLNAFRRIGLYLSESSILLPRKSVSAIIGVTKEKREPRRRCSRCHLFETCRFSREGEAGCAR
;
A
#
# COMPACT_ATOMS: atom_id res chain seq x y z
N MET A 1 -13.97 -32.24 -12.97
CA MET A 1 -13.16 -31.79 -14.12
C MET A 1 -13.26 -30.28 -14.22
N SER A 2 -12.11 -29.67 -14.49
CA SER A 2 -11.72 -28.26 -14.33
C SER A 2 -12.69 -27.19 -14.85
N LEU A 3 -13.06 -26.24 -13.97
CA LEU A 3 -13.44 -24.87 -14.33
C LEU A 3 -12.19 -23.99 -14.20
N GLN A 4 -11.59 -23.64 -15.33
CA GLN A 4 -10.57 -22.58 -15.42
C GLN A 4 -11.29 -21.24 -15.54
N SER A 5 -11.14 -20.34 -14.56
CA SER A 5 -11.40 -18.91 -14.76
C SER A 5 -10.08 -18.15 -14.77
N GLY A 6 -9.54 -17.94 -15.96
CA GLY A 6 -8.36 -17.11 -16.19
C GLY A 6 -8.73 -15.64 -16.09
N TYR A 7 -8.15 -14.93 -15.12
CA TYR A 7 -8.15 -13.47 -15.12
C TYR A 7 -6.97 -13.01 -15.98
N SER A 8 -7.28 -12.48 -17.17
CA SER A 8 -6.30 -11.87 -18.07
C SER A 8 -5.88 -10.50 -17.54
N CYS A 9 -4.58 -10.32 -17.28
CA CYS A 9 -3.95 -9.03 -17.06
C CYS A 9 -4.19 -8.11 -18.28
N VAL A 10 -4.74 -6.92 -18.06
CA VAL A 10 -4.95 -5.88 -19.08
C VAL A 10 -4.00 -4.74 -18.76
N THR A 11 -3.18 -4.36 -19.73
CA THR A 11 -2.31 -3.19 -19.63
C THR A 11 -2.93 -2.05 -20.43
N LEU A 12 -3.14 -0.92 -19.78
CA LEU A 12 -3.65 0.31 -20.39
C LEU A 12 -2.46 1.24 -20.65
N THR A 13 -2.35 1.77 -21.87
CA THR A 13 -1.29 2.74 -22.22
C THR A 13 -1.90 3.85 -23.08
N ILE A 14 -1.61 5.09 -22.72
CA ILE A 14 -2.01 6.27 -23.50
C ILE A 14 -0.83 6.65 -24.39
N ILE A 15 -1.02 6.62 -25.71
CA ILE A 15 -0.02 7.05 -26.70
C ILE A 15 -0.69 8.11 -27.59
N ASN A 16 -0.09 9.30 -27.67
CA ASN A 16 -0.57 10.42 -28.48
C ASN A 16 -2.05 10.78 -28.26
N GLY A 17 -2.54 10.70 -27.01
CA GLY A 17 -3.91 11.04 -26.65
C GLY A 17 -4.96 9.99 -27.00
N HIS A 18 -4.56 8.80 -27.43
CA HIS A 18 -5.45 7.68 -27.69
C HIS A 18 -5.21 6.54 -26.69
N LEU A 19 -6.29 6.06 -26.07
CA LEU A 19 -6.26 4.91 -25.18
C LEU A 19 -6.09 3.63 -26.01
N GLN A 20 -4.97 2.93 -25.82
CA GLN A 20 -4.79 1.59 -26.38
C GLN A 20 -4.96 0.53 -25.30
N ILE A 21 -5.84 -0.44 -25.59
CA ILE A 21 -6.12 -1.58 -24.72
C ILE A 21 -5.40 -2.80 -25.31
N LYS A 22 -4.39 -3.30 -24.60
CA LYS A 22 -3.66 -4.50 -25.03
C LYS A 22 -4.11 -5.69 -24.20
N THR A 23 -4.77 -6.65 -24.84
CA THR A 23 -5.12 -7.95 -24.24
C THR A 23 -4.21 -9.05 -24.79
N ARG A 24 -4.05 -10.16 -24.07
CA ARG A 24 -3.22 -11.32 -24.48
C ARG A 24 -3.61 -11.95 -25.84
N LYS A 25 -4.73 -11.54 -26.46
CA LYS A 25 -5.22 -12.06 -27.75
C LYS A 25 -5.13 -11.11 -28.94
N GLY A 26 -4.49 -9.94 -28.83
CA GLY A 26 -4.24 -9.04 -29.97
C GLY A 26 -4.73 -7.60 -29.75
N ILE A 27 -4.20 -6.68 -30.54
CA ILE A 27 -4.45 -5.23 -30.44
C ILE A 27 -5.80 -4.91 -31.11
N GLY A 28 -6.78 -4.47 -30.33
CA GLY A 28 -8.05 -3.94 -30.85
C GLY A 28 -7.99 -2.41 -30.92
N LEU A 29 -8.04 -1.86 -32.13
CA LEU A 29 -8.06 -0.41 -32.37
C LEU A 29 -9.52 0.05 -32.51
N THR A 30 -10.07 0.75 -31.51
CA THR A 30 -11.39 1.38 -31.64
C THR A 30 -11.23 2.85 -31.98
N LEU A 31 -11.48 3.20 -33.24
CA LEU A 31 -11.52 4.57 -33.75
C LEU A 31 -12.89 5.20 -33.44
N LEU A 32 -12.92 6.33 -32.73
CA LEU A 32 -14.04 7.27 -32.79
C LEU A 32 -13.61 8.44 -33.67
N THR A 33 -14.33 8.65 -34.77
CA THR A 33 -14.02 9.63 -35.83
C THR A 33 -14.94 10.85 -35.81
N SER A 34 -14.30 11.96 -36.20
CA SER A 34 -14.81 13.15 -36.87
C SER A 34 -15.26 14.37 -36.05
N ALA A 35 -14.76 15.51 -36.52
CA ALA A 35 -14.87 16.87 -36.03
C ALA A 35 -15.74 17.70 -36.98
N GLN A 36 -16.39 18.76 -36.49
CA GLN A 36 -16.71 19.95 -37.29
C GLN A 36 -16.50 21.23 -36.46
N ARG A 37 -15.85 22.23 -37.07
CA ARG A 37 -15.50 23.53 -36.52
C ARG A 37 -16.65 24.54 -36.74
N GLY A 38 -16.93 25.35 -35.72
CA GLY A 38 -17.72 26.59 -35.78
C GLY A 38 -17.02 27.72 -35.01
N PRO A 39 -17.30 29.01 -35.29
CA PRO A 39 -16.37 30.12 -35.01
C PRO A 39 -16.39 30.60 -33.55
N LEU A 40 -15.28 31.25 -33.18
CA LEU A 40 -14.98 31.80 -31.86
C LEU A 40 -16.13 32.63 -31.25
N LYS A 41 -16.53 32.27 -30.03
CA LYS A 41 -17.25 33.15 -29.11
C LYS A 41 -16.68 33.06 -27.69
N THR A 42 -16.25 34.22 -27.20
CA THR A 42 -16.16 34.67 -25.80
C THR A 42 -15.67 33.65 -24.76
N VAL A 43 -14.39 33.77 -24.42
CA VAL A 43 -13.76 33.15 -23.24
C VAL A 43 -14.36 33.77 -21.98
N GLY A 44 -15.14 32.99 -21.24
CA GLY A 44 -15.64 33.39 -19.93
C GLY A 44 -16.49 32.29 -19.29
N ARG A 45 -15.95 31.68 -18.23
CA ARG A 45 -16.63 30.85 -17.21
C ARG A 45 -16.89 29.36 -17.44
N GLU A 46 -16.79 28.78 -18.63
CA GLU A 46 -17.08 27.32 -18.83
C GLU A 46 -15.88 26.36 -18.65
N GLN A 47 -14.63 26.83 -18.68
CA GLN A 47 -13.45 25.94 -18.67
C GLN A 47 -13.15 25.26 -17.31
N MET A 48 -13.63 25.80 -16.18
CA MET A 48 -13.38 25.19 -14.86
C MET A 48 -14.21 23.92 -14.61
N GLY A 49 -15.38 23.77 -15.26
CA GLY A 49 -16.21 22.57 -15.14
C GLY A 49 -15.59 21.36 -15.86
N THR A 50 -15.00 21.59 -17.04
CA THR A 50 -14.44 20.54 -17.90
C THR A 50 -13.11 19.99 -17.43
N GLU A 51 -12.24 20.80 -16.81
CA GLU A 51 -10.98 20.30 -16.24
C GLU A 51 -11.20 19.54 -14.93
N ARG A 52 -12.14 20.00 -14.10
CA ARG A 52 -12.50 19.31 -12.85
C ARG A 52 -13.13 17.95 -13.12
N GLN A 53 -14.07 17.89 -14.07
CA GLN A 53 -14.69 16.63 -14.49
C GLN A 53 -13.63 15.67 -15.09
N LYS A 54 -12.74 16.15 -15.97
CA LYS A 54 -11.64 15.33 -16.53
C LYS A 54 -10.65 14.82 -15.47
N ARG A 55 -10.38 15.58 -14.41
CA ARG A 55 -9.52 15.15 -13.30
C ARG A 55 -10.23 14.17 -12.35
N GLU A 56 -11.53 14.38 -12.10
CA GLU A 56 -12.36 13.46 -11.32
C GLU A 56 -12.56 12.12 -12.07
N ASP A 57 -12.70 12.16 -13.40
CA ASP A 57 -12.74 10.96 -14.25
C ASP A 57 -11.38 10.27 -14.38
N ALA A 58 -10.26 11.01 -14.28
CA ALA A 58 -8.90 10.45 -14.28
C ALA A 58 -8.56 9.67 -13.01
N PHE A 59 -9.16 10.04 -11.88
CA PHE A 59 -9.05 9.33 -10.61
C PHE A 59 -10.33 8.52 -10.30
N ALA A 60 -10.87 7.84 -11.33
CA ALA A 60 -11.95 6.86 -11.20
C ALA A 60 -11.58 5.72 -10.22
N PRO A 61 -12.54 4.92 -9.69
CA PRO A 61 -12.24 3.89 -8.70
C PRO A 61 -11.18 2.90 -9.18
N ILE A 62 -9.94 3.06 -8.72
CA ILE A 62 -8.84 2.17 -9.09
C ILE A 62 -8.85 0.96 -8.16
N PHE A 63 -8.80 -0.21 -8.78
CA PHE A 63 -8.64 -1.48 -8.11
C PHE A 63 -7.47 -2.23 -8.73
N ILE A 64 -6.46 -2.58 -7.93
CA ILE A 64 -5.34 -3.41 -8.37
C ILE A 64 -5.11 -4.53 -7.38
N SER A 65 -4.89 -5.74 -7.89
CA SER A 65 -4.35 -6.86 -7.12
C SER A 65 -3.27 -7.55 -7.92
N GLY A 66 -2.16 -7.89 -7.26
CA GLY A 66 -1.01 -8.56 -7.86
C GLY A 66 -0.59 -9.78 -7.06
N ASP A 67 -0.02 -10.75 -7.77
CA ASP A 67 0.69 -11.90 -7.22
C ASP A 67 1.93 -12.12 -8.07
N GLU A 68 3.00 -11.42 -7.70
CA GLU A 68 4.21 -11.27 -8.52
C GLU A 68 5.44 -11.84 -7.79
N GLN A 69 6.50 -12.09 -8.54
CA GLN A 69 7.82 -12.20 -7.91
C GLN A 69 8.24 -10.81 -7.46
N ILE A 70 9.01 -10.72 -6.37
CA ILE A 70 9.45 -9.43 -5.85
C ILE A 70 10.40 -8.79 -6.88
N PRO A 71 10.07 -7.59 -7.40
CA PRO A 71 10.91 -6.88 -8.35
C PRO A 71 12.32 -6.65 -7.78
N HIS A 72 13.35 -6.69 -8.63
CA HIS A 72 14.76 -6.59 -8.19
C HIS A 72 15.10 -5.22 -7.59
N ASP A 73 14.41 -4.19 -8.05
CA ASP A 73 14.52 -2.79 -7.66
C ASP A 73 13.83 -2.45 -6.34
N VAL A 74 13.02 -3.35 -5.76
CA VAL A 74 12.49 -3.15 -4.40
C VAL A 74 13.65 -3.05 -3.40
N PRO A 75 13.76 -1.93 -2.66
CA PRO A 75 14.87 -1.66 -1.75
C PRO A 75 14.78 -2.53 -0.49
N PHE A 76 15.48 -3.67 -0.50
CA PHE A 76 15.57 -4.59 0.64
C PHE A 76 16.96 -4.48 1.29
N HIS A 77 17.12 -3.51 2.18
CA HIS A 77 18.42 -3.14 2.75
C HIS A 77 18.79 -3.93 4.00
N LYS A 78 20.04 -4.37 4.09
CA LYS A 78 20.61 -5.08 5.25
C LYS A 78 20.49 -4.25 6.55
N ARG A 79 20.65 -2.92 6.45
CA ARG A 79 20.49 -1.99 7.57
C ARG A 79 19.12 -2.10 8.24
N GLU A 80 18.05 -2.24 7.45
CA GLU A 80 16.68 -2.39 7.99
C GLU A 80 16.51 -3.72 8.70
N VAL A 81 17.12 -4.79 8.21
CA VAL A 81 17.14 -6.08 8.92
C VAL A 81 17.81 -5.93 10.29
N TYR A 82 18.97 -5.28 10.34
CA TYR A 82 19.68 -5.00 11.59
C TYR A 82 18.87 -4.11 12.55
N ARG A 83 18.13 -3.13 12.02
CA ARG A 83 17.19 -2.32 12.79
C ARG A 83 16.15 -3.20 13.49
N TYR A 84 15.53 -4.14 12.78
CA TYR A 84 14.56 -5.07 13.38
C TYR A 84 15.19 -6.13 14.30
N LEU A 85 16.47 -6.44 14.12
CA LEU A 85 17.25 -7.28 15.05
C LEU A 85 17.67 -6.54 16.32
N MET A 86 17.51 -5.21 16.39
CA MET A 86 18.01 -4.36 17.47
C MET A 86 19.53 -4.51 17.65
N ALA A 87 20.26 -4.65 16.53
CA ALA A 87 21.69 -4.89 16.51
C ALA A 87 22.40 -3.93 15.54
N ARG A 88 23.69 -3.69 15.78
CA ARG A 88 24.52 -2.90 14.88
C ARG A 88 24.99 -3.75 13.71
N GLU A 89 24.82 -3.22 12.51
CA GLU A 89 25.35 -3.83 11.29
C GLU A 89 26.88 -3.97 11.35
N GLY A 90 27.41 -5.11 10.90
CA GLY A 90 28.86 -5.34 10.81
C GLY A 90 29.56 -5.58 12.15
N ALA A 91 28.82 -5.79 13.25
CA ALA A 91 29.41 -6.10 14.55
C ALA A 91 30.04 -7.51 14.64
N ASP A 92 29.55 -8.46 13.84
CA ASP A 92 30.02 -9.84 13.78
C ASP A 92 29.89 -10.39 12.34
N GLU A 93 31.00 -10.86 11.76
CA GLU A 93 31.04 -11.36 10.39
C GLU A 93 30.18 -12.62 10.19
N THR A 94 30.09 -13.46 11.22
CA THR A 94 29.29 -14.71 11.17
C THR A 94 27.81 -14.37 11.05
N THR A 95 27.32 -13.45 11.88
CA THR A 95 25.96 -12.93 11.84
C THR A 95 25.69 -12.22 10.52
N ASP A 96 26.63 -11.42 10.02
CA ASP A 96 26.50 -10.73 8.73
C ASP A 96 26.32 -11.71 7.56
N ARG A 97 27.05 -12.83 7.58
CA ARG A 97 26.88 -13.91 6.59
C ARG A 97 25.50 -14.57 6.71
N LEU A 98 25.08 -14.93 7.93
CA LEU A 98 23.78 -15.55 8.18
C LEU A 98 22.61 -14.64 7.79
N VAL A 99 22.72 -13.33 8.06
CA VAL A 99 21.75 -12.32 7.64
C VAL A 99 21.63 -12.30 6.12
N LYS A 100 22.75 -12.27 5.39
CA LYS A 100 22.74 -12.30 3.91
C LYS A 100 22.07 -13.57 3.37
N GLU A 101 22.37 -14.74 3.94
CA GLU A 101 21.72 -15.99 3.57
C GLU A 101 20.21 -15.95 3.81
N CYS A 102 19.78 -15.46 4.98
CA CYS A 102 18.37 -15.31 5.33
C CYS A 102 17.65 -14.32 4.41
N MET A 103 18.29 -13.20 4.04
CA MET A 103 17.73 -12.23 3.09
C MET A 103 17.50 -12.86 1.71
N GLN A 104 18.47 -13.63 1.21
CA GLN A 104 18.35 -14.34 -0.07
C GLN A 104 17.23 -15.39 0.00
N GLU A 105 17.16 -16.15 1.09
CA GLU A 105 16.12 -17.15 1.30
C GLU A 105 14.72 -16.52 1.33
N ILE A 106 14.52 -15.48 2.14
CA ILE A 106 13.26 -14.75 2.23
C ILE A 106 12.83 -14.22 0.87
N ARG A 107 13.74 -13.58 0.11
CA ARG A 107 13.41 -13.06 -1.23
C ARG A 107 12.98 -14.15 -2.21
N ARG A 108 13.54 -15.36 -2.08
CA ARG A 108 13.22 -16.51 -2.92
C ARG A 108 11.86 -17.13 -2.59
N ILE A 109 11.49 -17.19 -1.32
CA ILE A 109 10.25 -17.87 -0.88
C ILE A 109 9.04 -16.93 -0.78
N ALA A 110 9.27 -15.62 -0.62
CA ALA A 110 8.21 -14.64 -0.52
C ALA A 110 7.54 -14.39 -1.87
N ARG A 111 6.23 -14.11 -1.83
CA ARG A 111 5.45 -13.64 -2.98
C ARG A 111 5.04 -12.20 -2.74
N TYR A 112 5.13 -11.37 -3.77
CA TYR A 112 4.63 -10.00 -3.69
C TYR A 112 3.12 -10.02 -3.97
N GLN A 113 2.34 -10.22 -2.90
CA GLN A 113 0.90 -10.27 -2.96
C GLN A 113 0.34 -8.98 -2.37
N TYR A 114 -0.38 -8.22 -3.19
CA TYR A 114 -0.96 -6.96 -2.75
C TYR A 114 -2.33 -6.74 -3.37
N VAL A 115 -3.13 -5.94 -2.69
CA VAL A 115 -4.39 -5.42 -3.19
C VAL A 115 -4.55 -3.99 -2.70
N TYR A 116 -5.00 -3.09 -3.57
CA TYR A 116 -5.49 -1.80 -3.14
C TYR A 116 -6.74 -1.39 -3.90
N ARG A 117 -7.56 -0.59 -3.23
CA ARG A 117 -8.83 -0.09 -3.75
C ARG A 117 -9.06 1.33 -3.27
N GLN A 118 -9.34 2.22 -4.22
CA GLN A 118 -9.75 3.58 -3.91
C GLN A 118 -11.19 3.63 -3.39
N ALA A 119 -11.46 4.57 -2.49
CA ALA A 119 -12.76 4.92 -1.97
C ALA A 119 -12.93 6.44 -1.98
N LYS A 120 -14.15 6.92 -2.26
CA LYS A 120 -14.49 8.32 -2.01
C LYS A 120 -14.77 8.51 -0.53
N ILE A 121 -14.16 9.53 0.06
CA ILE A 121 -14.34 9.84 1.47
C ILE A 121 -15.63 10.63 1.62
N ALA A 122 -16.43 10.22 2.59
CA ALA A 122 -17.50 11.03 3.13
C ALA A 122 -17.29 11.16 4.64
N SER A 123 -17.61 12.33 5.18
CA SER A 123 -17.36 12.66 6.59
C SER A 123 -18.59 13.28 7.23
N THR A 124 -18.84 12.93 8.48
CA THR A 124 -19.67 13.69 9.41
C THR A 124 -18.76 14.49 10.36
N ASP A 125 -19.34 15.26 11.28
CA ASP A 125 -18.59 15.98 12.31
C ASP A 125 -17.81 15.04 13.25
N SER A 126 -18.18 13.76 13.33
CA SER A 126 -17.64 12.79 14.29
C SER A 126 -16.99 11.55 13.67
N SER A 127 -17.24 11.23 12.41
CA SER A 127 -16.77 10.00 11.77
C SER A 127 -16.47 10.17 10.28
N ILE A 128 -15.53 9.36 9.79
CA ILE A 128 -15.23 9.22 8.36
C ILE A 128 -15.73 7.86 7.89
N PHE A 129 -16.33 7.83 6.71
CA PHE A 129 -16.79 6.62 6.03
C PHE A 129 -16.42 6.66 4.54
N PHE A 130 -16.49 5.49 3.91
CA PHE A 130 -16.29 5.36 2.47
C PHE A 130 -17.65 5.29 1.78
N GLU A 131 -17.84 6.07 0.71
CA GLU A 131 -19.10 6.04 -0.05
C GLU A 131 -19.42 4.62 -0.52
N GLY A 132 -20.66 4.18 -0.30
CA GLY A 132 -21.11 2.83 -0.65
C GLY A 132 -20.66 1.72 0.31
N VAL A 133 -20.11 2.08 1.48
CA VAL A 133 -19.70 1.14 2.52
C VAL A 133 -20.33 1.49 3.87
N THR A 134 -20.64 0.48 4.68
CA THR A 134 -21.42 0.63 5.93
C THR A 134 -20.57 0.73 7.20
N PHE A 135 -19.25 0.74 7.10
CA PHE A 135 -18.37 0.86 8.26
C PHE A 135 -17.78 2.26 8.38
N GLU A 136 -17.46 2.64 9.61
CA GLU A 136 -16.85 3.91 9.95
C GLU A 136 -15.37 3.72 10.35
N LEU A 137 -14.59 4.77 10.16
CA LEU A 137 -13.24 4.92 10.70
C LEU A 137 -13.33 5.80 11.95
N PRO A 138 -13.51 5.21 13.15
CA PRO A 138 -13.54 5.98 14.39
C PRO A 138 -12.14 6.49 14.76
N GLY A 139 -12.10 7.62 15.45
CA GLY A 139 -10.87 8.21 15.98
C GLY A 139 -10.62 9.63 15.48
N LYS A 140 -10.15 10.49 16.38
CA LYS A 140 -9.76 11.87 16.09
C LYS A 140 -8.48 11.94 15.29
N ASP A 141 -7.56 10.99 15.44
CA ASP A 141 -6.28 11.04 14.74
C ASP A 141 -6.42 10.64 13.27
N ILE A 142 -7.20 9.60 12.96
CA ILE A 142 -7.53 9.26 11.57
C ILE A 142 -8.35 10.37 10.90
N HIS A 143 -9.25 11.03 11.66
CA HIS A 143 -10.02 12.15 11.14
C HIS A 143 -9.12 13.34 10.76
N LYS A 144 -8.15 13.68 11.62
CA LYS A 144 -7.14 14.71 11.30
C LYS A 144 -6.23 14.30 10.16
N HIS A 145 -5.87 13.01 10.09
CA HIS A 145 -5.02 12.47 9.04
C HIS A 145 -5.66 12.60 7.66
N LEU A 146 -6.96 12.27 7.56
CA LEU A 146 -7.76 12.31 6.34
C LEU A 146 -8.48 13.64 6.10
N ALA A 147 -8.33 14.63 6.98
CA ALA A 147 -8.88 15.96 6.77
C ALA A 147 -8.46 16.50 5.39
N HIS A 148 -9.35 17.16 4.66
CA HIS A 148 -9.13 17.69 3.30
C HIS A 148 -8.70 16.64 2.25
N CYS A 149 -8.91 15.35 2.51
CA CYS A 149 -8.76 14.31 1.49
C CYS A 149 -10.12 14.08 0.82
N ASP A 150 -10.13 14.09 -0.51
CA ASP A 150 -11.33 13.80 -1.30
C ASP A 150 -11.54 12.28 -1.42
N TYR A 151 -10.43 11.53 -1.42
CA TYR A 151 -10.42 10.08 -1.57
C TYR A 151 -9.48 9.42 -0.56
N ALA A 152 -9.66 8.12 -0.36
CA ALA A 152 -8.73 7.24 0.32
C ALA A 152 -8.36 6.07 -0.58
N VAL A 153 -7.18 5.51 -0.40
CA VAL A 153 -6.79 4.22 -0.93
C VAL A 153 -6.60 3.27 0.24
N VAL A 154 -7.40 2.21 0.28
CA VAL A 154 -7.20 1.10 1.21
C VAL A 154 -6.26 0.10 0.54
N MET A 155 -5.26 -0.37 1.26
CA MET A 155 -4.30 -1.35 0.75
C MET A 155 -4.09 -2.50 1.74
N ALA A 156 -3.72 -3.66 1.20
CA ALA A 156 -3.18 -4.77 1.95
C ALA A 156 -2.04 -5.45 1.18
N VAL A 157 -0.99 -5.87 1.90
CA VAL A 157 0.21 -6.51 1.37
C VAL A 157 0.55 -7.72 2.24
N THR A 158 0.99 -8.82 1.64
CA THR A 158 1.49 -9.99 2.36
C THR A 158 2.66 -10.63 1.61
N LEU A 159 3.59 -11.25 2.36
CA LEU A 159 4.65 -12.09 1.78
C LEU A 159 4.19 -13.52 1.46
N GLY A 160 2.95 -13.85 1.82
CA GLY A 160 2.35 -15.18 1.61
C GLY A 160 2.66 -16.18 2.72
N ILE A 161 1.86 -17.26 2.77
CA ILE A 161 1.89 -18.25 3.84
C ILE A 161 3.21 -19.04 3.90
N LYS A 162 3.95 -19.12 2.79
CA LYS A 162 5.21 -19.89 2.74
C LYS A 162 6.28 -19.30 3.64
N VAL A 163 6.35 -17.98 3.75
CA VAL A 163 7.28 -17.29 4.67
C VAL A 163 6.98 -17.65 6.11
N GLU A 164 5.71 -17.60 6.51
CA GLU A 164 5.26 -17.97 7.86
C GLU A 164 5.62 -19.42 8.21
N GLN A 165 5.44 -20.36 7.27
CA GLN A 165 5.79 -21.76 7.46
C GLN A 165 7.28 -21.98 7.68
N VAL A 166 8.13 -21.30 6.88
CA VAL A 166 9.59 -21.44 6.97
C VAL A 166 10.12 -20.83 8.26
N ILE A 167 9.65 -19.63 8.65
CA ILE A 167 10.02 -19.01 9.93
C ILE A 167 9.64 -19.95 11.07
N ARG A 168 8.41 -20.47 11.09
CA ARG A 168 7.91 -21.36 12.14
C ARG A 168 8.71 -22.66 12.26
N TYR A 169 9.14 -23.22 11.13
CA TYR A 169 10.01 -24.40 11.11
C TYR A 169 11.34 -24.08 11.82
N TYR A 170 12.03 -23.02 11.38
CA TYR A 170 13.32 -22.66 11.95
C TYR A 170 13.22 -22.19 13.40
N SER A 171 12.15 -21.51 13.82
CA SER A 171 11.94 -21.18 15.24
C SER A 171 11.91 -22.40 16.18
N ARG A 172 11.74 -23.62 15.64
CA ARG A 172 11.78 -24.87 16.41
C ARG A 172 13.08 -25.65 16.23
N SER A 173 13.73 -25.58 15.07
CA SER A 173 14.94 -26.35 14.75
C SER A 173 16.24 -25.57 14.87
N ASP A 174 16.21 -24.26 14.63
CA ASP A 174 17.34 -23.33 14.68
C ASP A 174 16.81 -21.93 15.05
N LEU A 175 16.80 -21.64 16.35
CA LEU A 175 16.24 -20.41 16.88
C LEU A 175 16.90 -19.16 16.26
N THR A 176 18.22 -19.19 16.10
CA THR A 176 18.99 -18.08 15.52
C THR A 176 18.50 -17.80 14.10
N ARG A 177 18.43 -18.82 13.25
CA ARG A 177 17.95 -18.66 11.88
C ARG A 177 16.48 -18.23 11.84
N GLY A 178 15.64 -18.75 12.73
CA GLY A 178 14.24 -18.33 12.86
C GLY A 178 14.08 -16.84 13.14
N VAL A 179 14.88 -16.29 14.07
CA VAL A 179 14.89 -14.84 14.39
C VAL A 179 15.39 -14.01 13.21
N LEU A 180 16.47 -14.44 12.55
CA LEU A 180 17.02 -13.73 11.40
C LEU A 180 16.04 -13.69 10.22
N LEU A 181 15.37 -14.82 9.92
CA LEU A 181 14.34 -14.90 8.88
C LEU A 181 13.13 -14.01 9.21
N ASP A 182 12.72 -13.96 10.49
CA ASP A 182 11.60 -13.11 10.92
C ASP A 182 11.92 -11.61 10.76
N ALA A 183 13.14 -11.19 11.12
CA ALA A 183 13.61 -9.82 10.90
C ALA A 183 13.72 -9.48 9.41
N CYS A 184 14.27 -10.39 8.60
CA CYS A 184 14.34 -10.25 7.14
C CYS A 184 12.96 -10.08 6.53
N ALA A 185 11.99 -10.92 6.93
CA ALA A 185 10.61 -10.84 6.44
C ALA A 185 9.91 -9.54 6.87
N THR A 186 10.22 -9.03 8.06
CA THR A 186 9.69 -7.74 8.54
C THR A 186 10.22 -6.58 7.70
N ALA A 187 11.53 -6.52 7.47
CA ALA A 187 12.12 -5.49 6.61
C ALA A 187 11.59 -5.58 5.17
N LEU A 188 11.41 -6.79 4.64
CA LEU A 188 10.91 -6.97 3.28
C LEU A 188 9.44 -6.55 3.11
N VAL A 189 8.54 -6.88 4.05
CA VAL A 189 7.13 -6.48 3.92
C VAL A 189 6.96 -4.96 3.96
N GLU A 190 7.77 -4.25 4.75
CA GLU A 190 7.79 -2.78 4.76
C GLU A 190 8.25 -2.21 3.42
N ALA A 191 9.32 -2.75 2.83
CA ALA A 191 9.79 -2.33 1.51
C ALA A 191 8.74 -2.54 0.41
N LEU A 192 7.96 -3.63 0.47
CA LEU A 192 6.84 -3.84 -0.44
C LEU A 192 5.67 -2.89 -0.18
N CYS A 193 5.43 -2.51 1.07
CA CYS A 193 4.43 -1.48 1.38
C CYS A 193 4.82 -0.11 0.83
N ASP A 194 6.11 0.23 0.89
CA ASP A 194 6.65 1.45 0.28
C ASP A 194 6.50 1.42 -1.25
N ASP A 195 6.76 0.28 -1.90
CA ASP A 195 6.51 0.11 -3.34
C ASP A 195 5.02 0.28 -3.71
N VAL A 196 4.09 -0.31 -2.95
CA VAL A 196 2.64 -0.09 -3.20
C VAL A 196 2.26 1.38 -2.97
N GLN A 197 2.76 2.02 -1.91
CA GLN A 197 2.50 3.44 -1.67
C GLN A 197 3.04 4.30 -2.82
N GLU A 198 4.21 3.96 -3.35
CA GLU A 198 4.83 4.65 -4.48
C GLU A 198 4.00 4.51 -5.77
N LYS A 199 3.48 3.31 -6.05
CA LYS A 199 2.51 3.10 -7.15
C LYS A 199 1.27 3.97 -7.00
N VAL A 200 0.73 4.05 -5.78
CA VAL A 200 -0.43 4.91 -5.47
C VAL A 200 -0.08 6.40 -5.63
N ARG A 201 1.13 6.81 -5.22
CA ARG A 201 1.63 8.18 -5.38
C ARG A 201 1.69 8.59 -6.85
N GLN A 202 2.28 7.75 -7.70
CA GLN A 202 2.42 8.02 -9.13
C GLN A 202 1.05 8.21 -9.79
N LEU A 203 0.09 7.32 -9.51
CA LEU A 203 -1.28 7.44 -10.02
C LEU A 203 -1.99 8.69 -9.52
N ALA A 204 -1.80 9.06 -8.25
CA ALA A 204 -2.37 10.29 -7.71
C ALA A 204 -1.78 11.54 -8.39
N GLU A 205 -0.47 11.57 -8.62
CA GLU A 205 0.22 12.70 -9.27
C GLU A 205 -0.18 12.87 -10.73
N GLU A 206 -0.36 11.77 -11.47
CA GLU A 206 -0.90 11.79 -12.83
C GLU A 206 -2.29 12.44 -12.89
N ALA A 207 -3.09 12.26 -11.83
CA ALA A 207 -4.40 12.88 -11.69
C ALA A 207 -4.37 14.29 -11.04
N GLY A 208 -3.20 14.81 -10.69
CA GLY A 208 -3.03 16.13 -10.06
C GLY A 208 -3.35 16.16 -8.57
N TYR A 209 -3.18 15.03 -7.88
CA TYR A 209 -3.35 14.86 -6.43
C TYR A 209 -2.02 14.54 -5.73
N PHE A 210 -2.02 14.66 -4.42
CA PHE A 210 -0.96 14.23 -3.50
C PHE A 210 -1.52 13.17 -2.54
N ILE A 211 -0.63 12.41 -1.90
CA ILE A 211 -1.00 11.38 -0.93
C ILE A 211 -0.51 11.69 0.48
N THR A 212 -1.21 11.19 1.48
CA THR A 212 -0.72 11.14 2.86
C THR A 212 0.21 9.93 3.08
N PRO A 213 1.00 9.89 4.16
CA PRO A 213 1.63 8.64 4.59
C PRO A 213 0.59 7.56 4.94
N ARG A 214 0.96 6.27 4.81
CA ARG A 214 0.11 5.14 5.23
C ARG A 214 -0.31 5.25 6.70
N TRP A 215 -1.58 5.00 6.98
CA TRP A 215 -2.14 4.87 8.33
C TRP A 215 -2.78 3.50 8.52
N SER A 216 -2.28 2.71 9.46
CA SER A 216 -2.74 1.33 9.69
C SER A 216 -3.67 1.25 10.91
N PRO A 217 -4.68 0.36 10.93
CA PRO A 217 -5.44 0.04 12.14
C PRO A 217 -4.53 -0.32 13.33
N GLY A 218 -4.88 0.16 14.53
CA GLY A 218 -4.05 0.04 15.73
C GLY A 218 -3.08 1.20 15.97
N TYR A 219 -2.98 2.16 15.04
CA TYR A 219 -2.21 3.40 15.23
C TYR A 219 -3.09 4.55 15.74
N GLY A 220 -2.54 5.36 16.65
CA GLY A 220 -3.27 6.48 17.26
C GLY A 220 -4.49 5.97 18.02
N ASP A 221 -5.64 6.58 17.78
CA ASP A 221 -6.93 6.15 18.31
C ASP A 221 -7.79 5.33 17.33
N LEU A 222 -7.21 4.86 16.21
CA LEU A 222 -7.89 3.98 15.27
C LEU A 222 -7.88 2.52 15.78
N PRO A 223 -9.04 1.93 16.14
CA PRO A 223 -9.11 0.58 16.69
C PRO A 223 -8.65 -0.49 15.70
N LEU A 224 -8.01 -1.55 16.21
CA LEU A 224 -7.59 -2.70 15.40
C LEU A 224 -8.78 -3.43 14.76
N THR A 225 -9.97 -3.37 15.38
CA THR A 225 -11.20 -3.99 14.88
C THR A 225 -11.65 -3.47 13.51
N VAL A 226 -11.23 -2.26 13.12
CA VAL A 226 -11.47 -1.68 11.78
C VAL A 226 -10.78 -2.49 10.68
N GLN A 227 -9.78 -3.31 11.02
CA GLN A 227 -9.07 -4.11 10.05
C GLN A 227 -9.96 -5.11 9.30
N ALA A 228 -10.96 -5.71 9.97
CA ALA A 228 -11.90 -6.65 9.35
C ALA A 228 -12.70 -6.03 8.20
N PRO A 229 -13.43 -4.92 8.40
CA PRO A 229 -14.15 -4.26 7.31
C PRO A 229 -13.24 -3.77 6.17
N LEU A 230 -11.99 -3.37 6.47
CA LEU A 230 -11.03 -3.00 5.41
C LEU A 230 -10.63 -4.19 4.54
N LEU A 231 -10.39 -5.37 5.13
CA LEU A 231 -10.10 -6.57 4.35
C LEU A 231 -11.29 -7.04 3.53
N ASP A 232 -12.51 -6.91 4.06
CA ASP A 232 -13.74 -7.20 3.33
C ASP A 232 -13.93 -6.25 2.14
N TYR A 233 -13.69 -4.95 2.35
CA TYR A 233 -13.72 -3.94 1.29
C TYR A 233 -12.76 -4.27 0.13
N LEU A 234 -11.60 -4.83 0.47
CA LEU A 234 -10.59 -5.28 -0.50
C LEU A 234 -10.91 -6.66 -1.11
N ASN A 235 -11.82 -7.43 -0.52
CA ASN A 235 -11.98 -8.85 -0.78
C ASN A 235 -10.62 -9.59 -0.65
N ALA A 236 -9.86 -9.25 0.40
CA ALA A 236 -8.45 -9.61 0.53
C ALA A 236 -8.24 -11.14 0.64
N PHE A 237 -9.14 -11.87 1.30
CA PHE A 237 -9.04 -13.32 1.44
C PHE A 237 -9.04 -14.02 0.07
N ARG A 238 -10.00 -13.70 -0.80
CA ARG A 238 -10.10 -14.34 -2.11
C ARG A 238 -8.99 -13.95 -3.07
N ARG A 239 -8.40 -12.76 -2.88
CA ARG A 239 -7.43 -12.19 -3.83
C ARG A 239 -5.98 -12.50 -3.47
N ILE A 240 -5.63 -12.38 -2.19
CA ILE A 240 -4.26 -12.52 -1.69
C ILE A 240 -4.15 -13.50 -0.52
N GLY A 241 -5.23 -14.20 -0.17
CA GLY A 241 -5.21 -15.19 0.93
C GLY A 241 -5.06 -14.58 2.33
N LEU A 242 -5.30 -13.26 2.47
CA LEU A 242 -5.14 -12.54 3.72
C LEU A 242 -6.45 -12.51 4.52
N TYR A 243 -6.38 -12.92 5.79
CA TYR A 243 -7.52 -12.95 6.71
C TYR A 243 -7.09 -12.58 8.14
N LEU A 244 -8.04 -12.53 9.06
CA LEU A 244 -7.81 -12.22 10.47
C LEU A 244 -8.01 -13.45 11.36
N SER A 245 -7.21 -13.54 12.42
CA SER A 245 -7.54 -14.35 13.59
C SER A 245 -8.72 -13.75 14.36
N GLU A 246 -9.24 -14.49 15.34
CA GLU A 246 -10.24 -14.00 16.30
C GLU A 246 -9.76 -12.74 17.06
N SER A 247 -8.46 -12.61 17.27
CA SER A 247 -7.82 -11.45 17.92
C SER A 247 -7.48 -10.29 16.96
N SER A 248 -8.04 -10.27 15.75
CA SER A 248 -7.75 -9.27 14.71
C SER A 248 -6.26 -9.19 14.30
N ILE A 249 -5.55 -10.32 14.34
CA ILE A 249 -4.18 -10.41 13.82
C ILE A 249 -4.22 -10.89 12.38
N LEU A 250 -3.48 -10.21 11.48
CA LEU A 250 -3.33 -10.63 10.10
C LEU A 250 -2.64 -12.00 9.97
N LEU A 251 -3.21 -12.87 9.14
CA LEU A 251 -2.65 -14.16 8.76
C LEU A 251 -2.62 -14.26 7.22
N PRO A 252 -1.43 -14.44 6.60
CA PRO A 252 -0.09 -14.61 7.19
C PRO A 252 0.40 -13.41 8.03
N ARG A 253 1.30 -13.62 9.01
CA ARG A 253 1.68 -12.56 9.97
C ARG A 253 2.54 -11.45 9.39
N LYS A 254 3.30 -11.74 8.33
CA LYS A 254 4.12 -10.75 7.61
C LYS A 254 3.28 -10.07 6.53
N SER A 255 2.33 -9.30 7.03
CA SER A 255 1.32 -8.60 6.24
C SER A 255 1.01 -7.24 6.85
N VAL A 256 0.56 -6.31 6.03
CA VAL A 256 0.16 -4.95 6.43
C VAL A 256 -1.15 -4.62 5.75
N SER A 257 -2.04 -3.93 6.46
CA SER A 257 -3.20 -3.25 5.88
C SER A 257 -3.14 -1.77 6.29
N ALA A 258 -3.37 -0.86 5.34
CA ALA A 258 -3.28 0.56 5.60
C ALA A 258 -4.26 1.38 4.75
N ILE A 259 -4.47 2.62 5.18
CA ILE A 259 -5.24 3.64 4.49
C ILE A 259 -4.27 4.76 4.08
N ILE A 260 -4.42 5.26 2.86
CA ILE A 260 -3.67 6.40 2.32
C ILE A 260 -4.71 7.45 1.92
N GLY A 261 -4.64 8.65 2.46
CA GLY A 261 -5.48 9.78 2.02
C GLY A 261 -4.97 10.36 0.71
N VAL A 262 -5.89 10.82 -0.13
CA VAL A 262 -5.60 11.47 -1.41
C VAL A 262 -6.23 12.87 -1.39
N THR A 263 -5.41 13.89 -1.62
CA THR A 263 -5.78 15.30 -1.44
C THR A 263 -5.21 16.17 -2.55
N LYS A 264 -5.83 17.31 -2.81
CA LYS A 264 -5.30 18.32 -3.76
C LYS A 264 -4.23 19.20 -3.12
N GLU A 265 -4.12 19.18 -1.80
CA GLU A 265 -3.17 19.99 -1.06
C GLU A 265 -1.85 19.25 -0.89
N LYS A 266 -0.74 19.85 -1.33
CA LYS A 266 0.57 19.31 -1.03
C LYS A 266 0.81 19.38 0.48
N ARG A 267 1.00 18.22 1.10
CA ARG A 267 1.38 18.12 2.52
C ARG A 267 2.82 17.68 2.62
N GLU A 268 3.59 18.43 3.39
CA GLU A 268 4.91 17.95 3.78
C GLU A 268 4.75 16.65 4.59
N PRO A 269 5.49 15.58 4.27
CA PRO A 269 5.42 14.32 5.00
C PRO A 269 5.87 14.55 6.45
N ARG A 270 4.91 14.71 7.36
CA ARG A 270 5.18 14.89 8.79
C ARG A 270 5.43 13.53 9.45
N ARG A 271 6.56 12.89 9.16
CA ARG A 271 7.03 11.74 9.96
C ARG A 271 7.71 12.26 11.22
N ARG A 272 6.93 12.60 12.24
CA ARG A 272 7.46 13.03 13.53
C ARG A 272 7.15 12.00 14.60
N CYS A 273 8.14 11.17 14.91
CA CYS A 273 8.09 10.27 16.06
C CYS A 273 7.78 11.05 17.34
N SER A 274 8.15 12.33 17.44
CA SER A 274 7.84 13.22 18.57
C SER A 274 6.34 13.44 18.85
N ARG A 275 5.46 13.07 17.93
CA ARG A 275 4.00 13.12 18.12
C ARG A 275 3.36 11.73 18.29
N CYS A 276 4.17 10.67 18.31
CA CYS A 276 3.70 9.32 18.59
C CYS A 276 3.46 9.17 20.09
N HIS A 277 2.35 8.54 20.48
CA HIS A 277 2.07 8.24 21.89
C HIS A 277 3.16 7.34 22.52
N LEU A 278 3.86 6.54 21.71
CA LEU A 278 4.96 5.69 22.14
C LEU A 278 6.33 6.38 22.14
N PHE A 279 6.42 7.68 21.82
CA PHE A 279 7.71 8.35 21.57
C PHE A 279 8.73 8.17 22.70
N GLU A 280 8.28 8.32 23.95
CA GLU A 280 9.14 8.28 25.12
C GLU A 280 9.74 6.89 25.39
N THR A 281 8.98 5.84 25.08
CA THR A 281 9.32 4.44 25.39
C THR A 281 9.73 3.63 24.16
N CYS A 282 9.53 4.17 22.96
CA CYS A 282 9.87 3.52 21.70
C CYS A 282 11.38 3.39 21.55
N ARG A 283 11.86 2.16 21.36
CA ARG A 283 13.30 1.91 21.17
C ARG A 283 13.83 2.44 19.82
N PHE A 284 12.95 2.63 18.84
CA PHE A 284 13.30 3.16 17.52
C PHE A 284 13.33 4.70 17.45
N SER A 285 12.80 5.42 18.44
CA SER A 285 12.78 6.89 18.44
C SER A 285 14.18 7.52 18.59
N ARG A 286 15.21 6.72 18.87
CA ARG A 286 16.61 7.15 18.98
C ARG A 286 17.40 6.99 17.69
N GLU A 287 16.86 6.29 16.71
CA GLU A 287 17.58 5.87 15.49
C GLU A 287 16.87 6.29 14.19
N GLY A 288 15.72 6.95 14.27
CA GLY A 288 14.98 7.36 13.09
C GLY A 288 15.67 8.47 12.29
N GLU A 289 15.40 8.52 10.98
CA GLU A 289 15.90 9.56 10.08
C GLU A 289 15.50 10.97 10.54
N ALA A 290 16.17 12.01 10.01
CA ALA A 290 15.97 13.42 10.37
C ALA A 290 14.47 13.78 10.43
N GLY A 291 13.93 13.92 11.65
CA GLY A 291 12.50 14.06 11.94
C GLY A 291 11.96 13.05 12.99
N CYS A 292 12.68 11.95 13.21
CA CYS A 292 12.32 10.89 14.17
C CYS A 292 13.34 10.65 15.29
N ALA A 293 14.60 11.08 15.14
CA ALA A 293 15.57 11.06 16.24
C ALA A 293 15.33 12.21 17.24
N ARG A 294 15.66 11.97 18.50
CA ARG A 294 15.77 13.02 19.53
C ARG A 294 16.82 14.07 19.17
#